data_AF-A0A842S3G3-F1
#
_entry.id   AF-A0A842S3G3-F1
#
_cell.length_a   1.000
_cell.length_b   1.000
_cell.length_c   1.000
_cell.angle_alpha   90.00
_cell.angle_beta   90.00
_cell.angle_gamma   90.00
#
_symmetry.space_group_name_H-M   'P 1'
#
loop_
_entity.id
_entity.type
_entity.pdbx_description
1 polymer ?
#
loop_
_entity_poly.entity_id
_entity_poly.type
_entity_poly.pdbx_seq_one_letter_code
_entity_poly.pdbx_strand_id
1 'polypeptide(L)'
;MFKKKKVREEFDEVFKSGDESRIKKMLNENPWLLDEVSQQINEVMDEEQQVIAALGIMEDELAKPAPLQDIVFSLKVDLNVSKSEEEVLELLKNVEKLELVKNQDGGWSLTGEGGRICDDYLNKNLKKVDIT
;
A
#
# COMPACT_ATOMS: atom_id res chain seq x y z
N MET A 1 26.59 13.34 14.86
CA MET A 1 25.54 12.31 14.97
C MET A 1 24.18 12.86 15.42
N PHE A 2 24.09 13.76 16.41
CA PHE A 2 22.81 14.32 16.88
C PHE A 2 21.90 14.96 15.82
N LYS A 3 22.46 15.66 14.83
CA LYS A 3 21.66 16.26 13.74
C LYS A 3 20.98 15.21 12.86
N LYS A 4 21.67 14.10 12.52
CA LYS A 4 21.08 13.01 11.73
C LYS A 4 19.95 12.31 12.49
N LYS A 5 20.14 12.06 13.78
CA LYS A 5 19.10 11.45 14.63
C LYS A 5 17.82 12.28 14.66
N LYS A 6 17.95 13.60 14.83
CA LYS A 6 16.80 14.52 14.82
C LYS A 6 16.06 14.53 13.47
N VAL A 7 16.80 14.49 12.36
CA VAL A 7 16.21 14.42 11.01
C VAL A 7 15.46 13.10 10.80
N ARG A 8 15.94 11.97 11.35
CA ARG A 8 15.20 10.69 11.31
C ARG A 8 13.90 10.74 12.12
N GLU A 9 13.97 11.24 13.35
CA GLU A 9 12.78 11.35 14.21
C GLU A 9 11.71 12.25 13.58
N GLU A 10 12.12 13.38 13.00
CA GLU A 10 11.20 14.27 12.26
C GLU A 10 10.66 13.59 10.99
N PHE A 11 11.47 12.80 10.30
CA PHE A 11 11.01 12.05 9.13
C PHE A 11 10.00 10.99 9.51
N ASP A 12 10.21 10.23 10.59
CA ASP A 12 9.27 9.21 11.05
C ASP A 12 7.90 9.82 11.39
N GLU A 13 7.87 10.98 12.04
CA GLU A 13 6.63 11.71 12.33
C GLU A 13 5.92 12.15 11.05
N VAL A 14 6.68 12.76 10.12
CA VAL A 14 6.16 13.24 8.83
C VAL A 14 5.68 12.07 7.98
N PHE A 15 6.42 10.96 7.95
CA PHE A 15 6.10 9.75 7.20
C PHE A 15 4.82 9.10 7.74
N LYS A 16 4.70 8.95 9.06
CA LYS A 16 3.46 8.47 9.71
C LYS A 16 2.25 9.37 9.46
N SER A 17 2.47 10.67 9.27
CA SER A 17 1.38 11.60 8.96
C SER A 17 0.89 11.53 7.50
N GLY A 18 1.64 10.87 6.61
CA GLY A 18 1.34 10.80 5.18
C GLY A 18 1.50 12.12 4.43
N ASP A 19 2.27 13.09 4.96
CA ASP A 19 2.51 14.38 4.29
C ASP A 19 3.57 14.24 3.18
N GLU A 20 3.13 13.78 2.02
CA GLU A 20 3.98 13.56 0.84
C GLU A 20 4.86 14.76 0.46
N SER A 21 4.35 15.97 0.60
CA SER A 21 5.08 17.19 0.22
C SER A 21 6.29 17.37 1.13
N ARG A 22 6.11 17.17 2.44
CA ARG A 22 7.21 17.22 3.40
C ARG A 22 8.14 16.02 3.27
N ILE A 23 7.62 14.81 3.02
CA ILE A 23 8.44 13.61 2.75
C ILE A 23 9.37 13.86 1.56
N LYS A 24 8.84 14.31 0.41
CA LYS A 24 9.62 14.62 -0.79
C LYS A 24 10.66 15.71 -0.53
N LYS A 25 10.29 16.75 0.22
CA LYS A 25 11.21 17.82 0.60
C LYS A 25 12.36 17.30 1.47
N MET A 26 12.06 16.50 2.49
CA MET A 26 13.07 15.96 3.41
C MET A 26 14.03 14.99 2.71
N LEU A 27 13.53 14.13 1.80
CA LEU A 27 14.36 13.23 1.00
C LEU A 27 15.28 13.99 0.03
N ASN A 28 14.79 15.07 -0.59
CA ASN A 28 15.61 15.93 -1.44
C ASN A 28 16.70 16.68 -0.66
N GLU A 29 16.36 17.19 0.52
CA GLU A 29 17.31 17.90 1.39
C GLU A 29 18.31 16.95 2.06
N ASN A 30 17.95 15.68 2.22
CA ASN A 30 18.77 14.66 2.90
C ASN A 30 18.77 13.35 2.09
N PRO A 31 19.51 13.25 0.97
CA PRO A 31 19.50 12.04 0.12
C PRO A 31 19.91 10.76 0.85
N TRP A 32 20.79 10.87 1.86
CA TRP A 32 21.21 9.76 2.72
C TRP A 32 20.07 9.17 3.56
N LEU A 33 18.97 9.91 3.73
CA LEU A 33 17.80 9.45 4.46
C LEU A 33 17.12 8.32 3.71
N LEU A 34 17.08 8.40 2.37
CA LEU A 34 16.50 7.35 1.52
C LEU A 34 17.19 6.01 1.76
N ASP A 35 18.52 5.98 1.82
CA ASP A 35 19.27 4.76 2.08
C ASP A 35 18.92 4.14 3.45
N GLU A 36 18.69 5.00 4.45
CA GLU A 36 18.43 4.57 5.83
C GLU A 36 16.98 4.18 6.10
N VAL A 37 16.02 4.80 5.42
CA VAL A 37 14.58 4.51 5.58
C VAL A 37 14.00 3.66 4.46
N SER A 38 14.81 3.27 3.47
CA SER A 38 14.41 2.46 2.32
C SER A 38 13.66 1.20 2.73
N GLN A 39 14.08 0.53 3.82
CA GLN A 39 13.41 -0.65 4.32
C GLN A 39 11.98 -0.34 4.80
N GLN A 40 11.79 0.71 5.60
CA GLN A 40 10.46 1.11 6.08
C GLN A 40 9.56 1.61 4.95
N ILE A 41 10.13 2.35 3.98
CA ILE A 41 9.40 2.77 2.78
C ILE A 41 8.94 1.55 1.99
N ASN A 42 9.84 0.57 1.78
CA ASN A 42 9.51 -0.65 1.05
C ASN A 42 8.46 -1.49 1.78
N GLU A 43 8.52 -1.59 3.12
CA GLU A 43 7.52 -2.30 3.91
C GLU A 43 6.14 -1.66 3.78
N VAL A 44 6.01 -0.34 3.95
CA VAL A 44 4.71 0.34 3.79
C VAL A 44 4.19 0.21 2.36
N MET A 45 5.06 0.36 1.36
CA MET A 45 4.68 0.16 -0.03
C MET A 45 4.23 -1.28 -0.31
N ASP A 46 4.83 -2.28 0.34
CA ASP A 46 4.41 -3.68 0.20
C ASP A 46 3.03 -3.91 0.83
N GLU A 47 2.75 -3.29 1.99
CA GLU A 47 1.42 -3.37 2.62
C GLU A 47 0.32 -2.71 1.79
N GLU A 48 0.60 -1.54 1.21
CA GLU A 48 -0.31 -0.87 0.29
C GLU A 48 -0.56 -1.72 -0.98
N GLN A 49 0.50 -2.33 -1.53
CA GLN A 49 0.39 -3.23 -2.68
C GLN A 49 -0.39 -4.51 -2.37
N GLN A 50 -0.24 -5.08 -1.17
CA GLN A 50 -1.02 -6.24 -0.72
C GLN A 50 -2.52 -5.92 -0.69
N VAL A 51 -2.89 -4.76 -0.14
CA VAL A 51 -4.30 -4.32 -0.09
C VAL A 51 -4.85 -4.05 -1.48
N ILE A 52 -4.06 -3.42 -2.35
CA ILE A 52 -4.42 -3.20 -3.76
C ILE A 52 -4.63 -4.54 -4.49
N ALA A 53 -3.76 -5.52 -4.25
CA ALA A 53 -3.85 -6.84 -4.86
C ALA A 53 -5.08 -7.62 -4.40
N ALA A 54 -5.35 -7.64 -3.09
CA ALA A 54 -6.56 -8.27 -2.55
C ALA A 54 -7.85 -7.61 -3.05
N LEU A 55 -7.84 -6.27 -3.17
CA LEU A 55 -8.95 -5.55 -3.80
C LEU A 55 -9.14 -5.98 -5.26
N GLY A 56 -8.07 -6.08 -6.05
CA GLY A 56 -8.16 -6.49 -7.44
C GLY A 56 -8.70 -7.91 -7.63
N ILE A 57 -8.27 -8.86 -6.79
CA ILE A 57 -8.83 -10.22 -6.77
C ILE A 57 -10.34 -10.17 -6.55
N MET A 58 -10.79 -9.47 -5.51
CA MET A 58 -12.21 -9.39 -5.20
C MET A 58 -13.03 -8.62 -6.23
N GLU A 59 -12.49 -7.55 -6.80
CA GLU A 59 -13.16 -6.78 -7.86
C GLU A 59 -13.36 -7.63 -9.12
N ASP A 60 -12.37 -8.44 -9.50
CA ASP A 60 -12.47 -9.36 -10.63
C ASP A 60 -13.49 -10.49 -10.37
N GLU A 61 -13.51 -11.05 -9.16
CA GLU A 61 -14.46 -12.12 -8.79
C GLU A 61 -15.90 -11.62 -8.70
N LEU A 62 -16.10 -10.44 -8.12
CA LEU A 62 -17.43 -9.89 -7.89
C LEU A 62 -17.98 -9.12 -9.10
N ALA A 63 -17.10 -8.68 -10.00
CA ALA A 63 -17.39 -7.77 -11.12
C ALA A 63 -18.11 -6.48 -10.69
N LYS A 64 -17.81 -6.01 -9.47
CA LYS A 64 -18.37 -4.81 -8.83
C LYS A 64 -17.42 -4.31 -7.72
N PRO A 65 -17.60 -3.09 -7.18
CA PRO A 65 -16.81 -2.61 -6.06
C PRO A 65 -16.82 -3.59 -4.88
N ALA A 66 -15.65 -3.85 -4.30
CA ALA A 66 -15.44 -4.82 -3.25
C ALA A 66 -15.70 -4.21 -1.86
N PRO A 67 -16.58 -4.80 -1.04
CA PRO A 67 -16.73 -4.46 0.37
C PRO A 67 -15.43 -4.65 1.16
N LEU A 68 -15.22 -3.85 2.22
CA LEU A 68 -14.05 -3.97 3.10
C LEU A 68 -13.83 -5.39 3.64
N GLN A 69 -14.92 -6.06 4.02
CA GLN A 69 -14.88 -7.42 4.58
C GLN A 69 -14.35 -8.44 3.58
N ASP A 70 -14.71 -8.28 2.30
CA ASP A 70 -14.28 -9.16 1.22
C ASP A 70 -12.79 -8.94 0.92
N ILE A 71 -12.32 -7.69 0.96
CA ILE A 71 -10.89 -7.36 0.82
C ILE A 71 -10.07 -7.97 1.97
N VAL A 72 -10.55 -7.83 3.21
CA VAL A 72 -9.90 -8.42 4.40
C VAL A 72 -9.88 -9.95 4.31
N PHE A 73 -10.95 -10.55 3.80
CA PHE A 73 -11.02 -11.98 3.58
C PHE A 73 -10.00 -12.44 2.53
N SER A 74 -9.91 -11.75 1.39
CA SER A 74 -8.95 -12.08 0.32
C SER A 74 -7.50 -11.93 0.77
N LEU A 75 -7.16 -10.87 1.54
CA LEU A 75 -5.84 -10.72 2.15
C LEU A 75 -5.43 -11.98 2.92
N LYS A 76 -6.36 -12.53 3.69
CA LYS A 76 -6.12 -13.71 4.53
C LYS A 76 -6.05 -15.00 3.72
N VAL A 77 -6.92 -15.18 2.75
CA VAL A 77 -7.07 -16.46 2.02
C VAL A 77 -6.11 -16.55 0.84
N ASP A 78 -6.01 -15.49 0.05
CA ASP A 78 -5.25 -15.49 -1.22
C ASP A 78 -3.81 -15.07 -1.02
N LEU A 79 -3.56 -14.09 -0.14
CA LEU A 79 -2.22 -13.54 0.10
C LEU A 79 -1.58 -14.04 1.41
N ASN A 80 -2.33 -14.79 2.24
CA ASN A 80 -1.90 -15.28 3.55
C ASN A 80 -1.39 -14.16 4.48
N VAL A 81 -2.00 -12.98 4.38
CA VAL A 81 -1.74 -11.78 5.18
C VAL A 81 -2.89 -11.55 6.14
N SER A 82 -2.58 -11.43 7.43
CA SER A 82 -3.59 -11.12 8.46
C SER A 82 -3.46 -9.66 8.87
N LYS A 83 -4.46 -8.84 8.53
CA LYS A 83 -4.61 -7.45 8.98
C LYS A 83 -6.02 -7.22 9.52
N SER A 84 -6.16 -6.32 10.48
CA SER A 84 -7.47 -5.91 11.01
C SER A 84 -8.26 -5.08 10.00
N GLU A 85 -9.58 -4.98 10.17
CA GLU A 85 -10.41 -4.14 9.30
C GLU A 85 -9.98 -2.66 9.38
N GLU A 86 -9.59 -2.19 10.56
CA GLU A 86 -9.11 -0.83 10.78
C GLU A 86 -7.83 -0.54 10.00
N GLU A 87 -6.85 -1.46 10.04
CA GLU A 87 -5.59 -1.34 9.29
C GLU A 87 -5.82 -1.34 7.79
N VAL A 88 -6.66 -2.24 7.28
CA VAL A 88 -6.98 -2.31 5.84
C VAL A 88 -7.70 -1.05 5.40
N LEU A 89 -8.61 -0.52 6.22
CA LEU A 89 -9.30 0.74 5.93
C LEU A 89 -8.35 1.93 5.91
N GLU A 90 -7.37 1.99 6.81
CA GLU A 90 -6.34 3.04 6.81
C GLU A 90 -5.48 2.99 5.55
N LEU A 91 -5.02 1.79 5.17
CA LEU A 91 -4.26 1.57 3.94
C LEU A 91 -5.08 1.95 2.70
N LEU A 92 -6.34 1.53 2.61
CA LEU A 92 -7.26 1.91 1.51
C LEU A 92 -7.41 3.42 1.40
N LYS A 93 -7.57 4.14 2.51
CA LYS A 93 -7.63 5.60 2.50
C LYS A 93 -6.32 6.25 2.06
N ASN A 94 -5.17 5.64 2.36
CA ASN A 94 -3.89 6.15 1.90
C ASN A 94 -3.73 5.97 0.39
N VAL A 95 -4.04 4.78 -0.13
CA VAL A 95 -3.98 4.52 -1.58
C VAL A 95 -5.10 5.24 -2.36
N GLU A 96 -6.18 5.64 -1.70
CA GLU A 96 -7.22 6.51 -2.27
C GLU A 96 -6.72 7.93 -2.49
N LYS A 97 -5.95 8.49 -1.54
CA LYS A 97 -5.31 9.81 -1.71
C LYS A 97 -4.34 9.83 -2.89
N LEU A 98 -3.76 8.67 -3.20
CA LEU A 98 -2.87 8.45 -4.35
C LEU A 98 -3.63 8.18 -5.65
N GLU A 99 -4.97 8.23 -5.65
CA GLU A 99 -5.84 7.94 -6.79
C GLU A 99 -5.64 6.52 -7.37
N LEU A 100 -5.17 5.57 -6.56
CA LEU A 100 -4.99 4.17 -6.95
C LEU A 100 -6.26 3.35 -6.76
N VAL A 101 -7.07 3.73 -5.78
CA VAL A 101 -8.40 3.16 -5.52
C VAL A 101 -9.43 4.26 -5.43
N LYS A 102 -10.71 3.89 -5.56
CA LYS A 102 -11.85 4.78 -5.37
C LYS A 102 -12.90 4.10 -4.50
N ASN A 103 -13.37 4.82 -3.49
CA ASN A 103 -14.56 4.44 -2.75
C ASN A 103 -15.81 4.84 -3.55
N GLN A 104 -16.66 3.86 -3.85
CA GLN A 104 -17.92 4.03 -4.57
C GLN A 104 -19.08 3.45 -3.75
N ASP A 105 -20.32 3.75 -4.16
CA ASP A 105 -21.50 3.16 -3.52
C ASP A 105 -21.43 1.63 -3.58
N GLY A 106 -21.17 1.01 -2.43
CA GLY A 106 -21.06 -0.45 -2.28
C GLY A 106 -19.67 -1.00 -2.01
N GLY A 107 -18.60 -0.19 -2.05
CA GLY A 107 -17.25 -0.65 -1.70
C GLY A 107 -16.12 0.09 -2.40
N TRP A 108 -14.98 -0.57 -2.52
CA TRP A 108 -13.76 -0.05 -3.13
C TRP A 108 -13.56 -0.59 -4.54
N SER A 109 -12.92 0.16 -5.40
CA SER A 109 -12.62 -0.21 -6.80
C SER A 109 -11.24 0.30 -7.20
N LEU A 110 -10.55 -0.40 -8.09
CA LEU A 110 -9.27 0.02 -8.61
C LEU A 110 -9.43 1.10 -9.68
N THR A 111 -8.47 2.02 -9.73
CA THR A 111 -8.27 2.86 -10.92
C THR A 111 -7.40 2.14 -11.93
N GLY A 112 -7.23 2.70 -13.13
CA GLY A 112 -6.33 2.11 -14.13
C GLY A 112 -4.88 1.98 -13.64
N GLU A 113 -4.40 2.92 -12.81
CA GLU A 113 -3.08 2.85 -12.21
C GLU A 113 -3.03 1.83 -11.06
N GLY A 114 -4.07 1.77 -10.22
CA GLY A 114 -4.19 0.75 -9.19
C GLY A 114 -4.23 -0.67 -9.76
N GLY A 115 -4.93 -0.88 -10.87
CA GLY A 115 -4.97 -2.15 -11.60
C GLY A 115 -3.60 -2.57 -12.10
N ARG A 116 -2.80 -1.64 -12.63
CA ARG A 116 -1.42 -1.93 -13.02
C ARG A 116 -0.54 -2.36 -11.83
N ILE A 117 -0.67 -1.69 -10.69
CA ILE A 117 0.07 -2.04 -9.47
C ILE A 117 -0.37 -3.42 -8.96
N CYS A 118 -1.67 -3.70 -8.97
CA CYS A 118 -2.24 -5.01 -8.67
C CYS A 118 -1.60 -6.09 -9.55
N ASP A 119 -1.65 -5.92 -10.87
CA ASP A 119 -1.04 -6.84 -11.83
C ASP A 119 0.45 -7.05 -11.57
N ASP A 120 1.20 -5.97 -11.36
CA ASP A 120 2.65 -6.05 -11.10
C ASP A 120 2.94 -6.82 -9.80
N TYR A 121 2.15 -6.63 -8.75
CA TYR A 121 2.30 -7.33 -7.47
C TYR A 121 1.96 -8.82 -7.63
N LEU A 122 0.80 -9.13 -8.20
CA LEU A 122 0.35 -10.49 -8.44
C LEU A 122 1.32 -11.23 -9.36
N ASN A 123 1.80 -10.60 -10.43
CA ASN A 123 2.80 -11.21 -11.31
C ASN A 123 4.12 -11.50 -10.61
N LYS A 124 4.56 -10.70 -9.64
CA LYS A 124 5.80 -10.96 -8.89
C LYS A 124 5.65 -12.08 -7.86
N ASN A 125 4.48 -12.16 -7.24
CA ASN A 125 4.23 -13.08 -6.11
C ASN A 125 3.58 -14.41 -6.54
N LEU A 126 2.68 -14.39 -7.53
CA LEU A 126 1.99 -15.59 -8.06
C LEU A 126 2.75 -16.30 -9.19
N LYS A 127 3.62 -15.63 -9.96
CA LYS A 127 4.49 -16.35 -10.95
C LYS A 127 5.50 -17.30 -10.31
N LYS A 128 5.59 -17.37 -8.99
CA LYS A 128 6.32 -18.43 -8.28
C LYS A 128 5.55 -19.75 -8.18
N VAL A 129 4.26 -19.81 -8.56
CA VAL A 129 3.40 -20.96 -8.29
C VAL A 129 3.11 -21.83 -9.53
N ASP A 130 3.42 -21.38 -10.76
CA ASP A 130 3.19 -22.18 -11.97
C ASP A 130 4.49 -22.60 -12.67
N ILE A 131 5.18 -23.62 -12.15
CA ILE A 131 5.84 -24.69 -12.95
C ILE A 131 6.01 -25.95 -12.07
N THR A 132 5.07 -26.91 -12.14
CA THR A 132 5.40 -28.35 -12.10
C THR A 132 4.35 -29.16 -12.82
#